data_AF-A0A3P7IJZ9-F1
#
_entry.id   AF-A0A3P7IJZ9-F1
#
_cell.length_a   1.000
_cell.length_b   1.000
_cell.length_c   1.000
_cell.angle_alpha   90.00
_cell.angle_beta   90.00
_cell.angle_gamma   90.00
#
_symmetry.space_group_name_H-M   'P 1'
#
loop_
_entity.id
_entity.type
_entity.pdbx_description
1 polymer ?
#
loop_
_entity_poly.entity_id
_entity_poly.type
_entity_poly.pdbx_seq_one_letter_code
_entity_poly.pdbx_strand_id
1 'polypeptide(L)'
;NGAPSPPAPPAPPAGLLAPVTGGPPAPPPPSCAMPNGAPKTGAPPPPPPPPPGLGKAGGPPPPPPPGFMSAPGNAATIKKTYQTRNKLPQLNWTAMKPNQAKNTVFEDLNDEKIIEKLDFSKLEEMFKLQPASGDASLENGNRLEVGAAGAGVSQHSPGSTGSGPTKKNTLLDTKRLQNVAITRRKLALEPRAIMTAVHQMDLNTLSADKVDILSRILPHEDERKLYAERGDDEGLSDEDRFMAALCEIERLEHKLSVMRVMADFDESAALLEPVKIFGFRVTLFENTLFFLLHFGKAALIWLSSKGPLKY
;
A
#
# COMPACT_ATOMS: atom_id res chain seq x y z
N ASN A 1 57.37 -0.70 12.94
CA ASN A 1 56.40 -0.26 11.91
C ASN A 1 55.03 -0.08 12.52
N GLY A 2 54.80 1.07 13.15
CA GLY A 2 53.48 1.49 13.63
C GLY A 2 52.96 2.59 12.73
N ALA A 3 51.81 2.36 12.10
CA ALA A 3 51.10 3.38 11.33
C ALA A 3 50.12 4.13 12.27
N PRO A 4 50.03 5.47 12.22
CA PRO A 4 49.10 6.22 13.05
C PRO A 4 47.69 6.23 12.46
N SER A 5 46.69 6.07 13.34
CA SER A 5 45.26 6.15 13.02
C SER A 5 44.82 7.59 12.69
N PRO A 6 43.79 7.78 11.83
CA PRO A 6 43.29 9.12 11.49
C PRO A 6 42.53 9.80 12.64
N PRO A 7 42.47 11.15 12.68
CA PRO A 7 41.85 11.90 13.77
C PRO A 7 40.32 11.86 13.72
N ALA A 8 39.69 11.82 14.91
CA ALA A 8 38.24 11.83 15.09
C ALA A 8 37.63 13.24 14.84
N PRO A 9 36.36 13.32 14.39
CA PRO A 9 35.66 14.59 14.21
C PRO A 9 35.31 15.28 15.54
N PRO A 10 35.15 16.61 15.56
CA PRO A 10 34.92 17.38 16.78
C PRO A 10 33.50 17.19 17.34
N ALA A 11 33.39 17.20 18.67
CA ALA A 11 32.13 17.10 19.41
C ALA A 11 31.32 18.41 19.33
N PRO A 12 29.97 18.34 19.33
CA PRO A 12 29.12 19.52 19.47
C PRO A 12 29.17 20.09 20.90
N PRO A 13 29.00 21.41 21.09
CA PRO A 13 29.13 22.04 22.40
C PRO A 13 27.97 21.66 23.32
N ALA A 14 28.32 21.30 24.55
CA ALA A 14 27.40 21.13 25.66
C ALA A 14 27.14 22.48 26.34
N GLY A 15 25.87 22.77 26.58
CA GLY A 15 25.44 23.76 27.60
C GLY A 15 24.37 24.73 27.13
N LEU A 16 23.13 24.49 27.56
CA LEU A 16 22.42 25.39 28.49
C LEU A 16 21.06 24.78 28.88
N LEU A 17 20.87 24.68 30.19
CA LEU A 17 19.66 24.23 30.87
C LEU A 17 18.61 25.35 30.89
N ALA A 18 17.33 24.96 30.77
CA ALA A 18 16.15 25.45 31.52
C ALA A 18 14.88 25.66 30.65
N PRO A 19 13.68 25.52 31.24
CA PRO A 19 12.46 25.07 30.55
C PRO A 19 11.56 26.22 30.11
N VAL A 20 10.80 26.04 29.02
CA VAL A 20 9.62 26.86 28.75
C VAL A 20 8.38 25.98 28.59
N THR A 21 7.49 26.19 29.54
CA THR A 21 6.10 25.75 29.60
C THR A 21 5.27 26.45 28.52
N GLY A 22 4.38 25.73 27.84
CA GLY A 22 3.22 26.33 27.16
C GLY A 22 2.99 25.92 25.71
N GLY A 23 2.60 24.66 25.47
CA GLY A 23 1.86 24.29 24.25
C GLY A 23 0.34 24.43 24.49
N PRO A 24 -0.47 24.71 23.46
CA PRO A 24 -1.93 24.82 23.60
C PRO A 24 -2.57 23.49 24.01
N PRO A 25 -3.72 23.50 24.71
CA PRO A 25 -4.34 22.27 25.20
C PRO A 25 -4.84 21.38 24.06
N ALA A 26 -4.74 20.06 24.26
CA ALA A 26 -5.31 19.05 23.37
C ALA A 26 -6.85 19.15 23.31
N PRO A 27 -7.48 18.82 22.17
CA PRO A 27 -8.94 18.78 22.06
C PRO A 27 -9.53 17.69 22.98
N PRO A 28 -10.74 17.90 23.54
CA PRO A 28 -11.37 16.94 24.43
C PRO A 28 -11.77 15.65 23.69
N PRO A 29 -11.76 14.49 24.38
CA PRO A 29 -12.22 13.22 23.80
C PRO A 29 -13.73 13.26 23.49
N PRO A 30 -14.20 12.55 22.46
CA PRO A 30 -15.62 12.43 22.17
C PRO A 30 -16.34 11.66 23.29
N SER A 31 -17.40 12.27 23.83
CA SER A 31 -18.25 11.65 24.86
C SER A 31 -18.89 10.35 24.35
N CYS A 32 -18.65 9.26 25.08
CA CYS A 32 -19.46 8.04 25.00
C CYS A 32 -20.86 8.33 25.54
N ALA A 33 -21.84 8.49 24.65
CA ALA A 33 -23.25 8.47 25.03
C ALA A 33 -23.72 7.00 25.10
N MET A 34 -24.09 6.54 26.30
CA MET A 34 -24.80 5.28 26.48
C MET A 34 -26.20 5.36 25.84
N PRO A 35 -26.67 4.34 25.11
CA PRO A 35 -28.06 4.23 24.75
C PRO A 35 -28.79 3.40 25.81
N ASN A 36 -29.75 4.00 26.51
CA ASN A 36 -30.77 3.26 27.24
C ASN A 36 -32.14 3.65 26.67
N GLY A 37 -32.88 2.67 26.14
CA GLY A 37 -34.25 2.84 25.70
C GLY A 37 -34.67 1.89 24.57
N ALA A 38 -35.15 0.70 24.93
CA ALA A 38 -35.92 -0.18 24.04
C ALA A 38 -37.38 0.33 23.86
N PRO A 39 -38.26 -0.39 23.14
CA PRO A 39 -38.33 -0.51 21.69
C PRO A 39 -39.61 0.17 21.14
N LYS A 40 -39.56 0.77 19.95
CA LYS A 40 -40.77 1.16 19.23
C LYS A 40 -40.70 0.64 17.80
N THR A 41 -41.56 -0.34 17.55
CA THR A 41 -42.02 -0.80 16.25
C THR A 41 -42.54 0.39 15.43
N GLY A 42 -41.92 0.64 14.28
CA GLY A 42 -42.38 1.62 13.31
C GLY A 42 -41.89 1.20 11.93
N ALA A 43 -42.83 0.79 11.08
CA ALA A 43 -42.59 0.42 9.68
C ALA A 43 -41.91 1.57 8.89
N PRO A 44 -41.16 1.28 7.82
CA PRO A 44 -40.59 2.32 6.96
C PRO A 44 -41.72 3.15 6.32
N PRO A 45 -41.52 4.47 6.11
CA PRO A 45 -42.52 5.31 5.46
C PRO A 45 -42.73 4.85 4.00
N PRO A 46 -43.97 4.90 3.49
CA PRO A 46 -44.28 4.50 2.11
C PRO A 46 -43.63 5.45 1.08
N PRO A 47 -43.30 4.94 -0.12
CA PRO A 47 -42.78 5.76 -1.21
C PRO A 47 -43.81 6.80 -1.68
N PRO A 48 -43.36 7.96 -2.20
CA PRO A 48 -44.25 8.99 -2.71
C PRO A 48 -45.06 8.49 -3.91
N PRO A 49 -46.33 8.95 -4.06
CA PRO A 49 -47.19 8.53 -5.16
C PRO A 49 -46.68 9.04 -6.52
N PRO A 50 -46.82 8.23 -7.59
CA PRO A 50 -46.48 8.67 -8.94
C PRO A 50 -47.44 9.77 -9.41
N PRO A 51 -46.96 10.76 -10.20
CA PRO A 51 -47.81 11.80 -10.75
C PRO A 51 -48.85 11.21 -11.72
N PRO A 52 -50.12 11.70 -11.69
CA PRO A 52 -51.19 11.21 -12.55
C PRO A 52 -50.87 11.41 -14.04
N GLY A 53 -51.14 10.38 -14.82
CA GLY A 53 -50.84 10.30 -16.25
C GLY A 53 -51.61 11.31 -17.11
N LEU A 54 -50.87 11.90 -18.06
CA LEU A 54 -51.40 12.38 -19.33
C LEU A 54 -50.92 11.41 -20.40
N GLY A 55 -51.88 10.80 -21.08
CA GLY A 55 -51.65 9.74 -22.03
C GLY A 55 -51.06 10.19 -23.36
N LYS A 56 -50.55 9.16 -24.05
CA LYS A 56 -50.38 8.98 -25.50
C LYS A 56 -49.29 9.77 -26.23
N ALA A 57 -48.47 8.95 -26.91
CA ALA A 57 -47.80 9.14 -28.19
C ALA A 57 -46.49 9.94 -28.20
N GLY A 58 -45.39 9.23 -28.48
CA GLY A 58 -44.11 9.81 -28.86
C GLY A 58 -42.97 8.87 -28.52
N GLY A 59 -42.54 8.02 -29.47
CA GLY A 59 -41.27 7.32 -29.36
C GLY A 59 -40.10 8.32 -29.27
N PRO A 60 -38.89 7.86 -28.86
CA PRO A 60 -37.73 8.74 -28.76
C PRO A 60 -37.47 9.42 -30.12
N PRO A 61 -37.15 10.72 -30.15
CA PRO A 61 -36.89 11.42 -31.40
C PRO A 61 -35.70 10.78 -32.14
N PRO A 62 -35.74 10.68 -33.47
CA PRO A 62 -34.61 10.18 -34.24
C PRO A 62 -33.36 11.06 -34.03
N PRO A 63 -32.15 10.48 -34.06
CA PRO A 63 -30.92 11.24 -33.93
C PRO A 63 -30.81 12.30 -35.05
N PRO A 64 -30.44 13.55 -34.73
CA PRO A 64 -30.28 14.59 -35.72
C PRO A 64 -29.12 14.27 -36.70
N PRO A 65 -29.27 14.59 -37.99
CA PRO A 65 -28.22 14.37 -38.99
C PRO A 65 -26.98 15.22 -38.68
N PRO A 66 -25.76 14.74 -39.02
CA PRO A 66 -24.53 15.44 -38.68
C PRO A 66 -24.42 16.78 -39.41
N GLY A 67 -24.30 17.85 -38.65
CA GLY A 67 -23.79 19.13 -39.15
C GLY A 67 -24.81 20.25 -39.29
N PHE A 68 -25.36 20.75 -38.17
CA PHE A 68 -25.57 22.20 -37.98
C PHE A 68 -25.97 22.49 -36.52
N MET A 69 -25.01 22.83 -35.67
CA MET A 69 -25.28 23.64 -34.48
C MET A 69 -24.11 24.58 -34.24
N SER A 70 -24.33 25.86 -34.57
CA SER A 70 -23.54 26.97 -34.07
C SER A 70 -23.79 27.13 -32.57
N ALA A 71 -22.70 27.29 -31.81
CA ALA A 71 -22.66 27.36 -30.36
C ALA A 71 -23.16 28.71 -29.79
N PRO A 72 -23.69 28.71 -28.56
CA PRO A 72 -23.49 29.77 -27.59
C PRO A 72 -22.33 29.40 -26.65
N GLY A 73 -21.50 30.38 -26.34
CA GLY A 73 -20.16 30.26 -25.77
C GLY A 73 -20.06 29.69 -24.34
N ASN A 74 -18.81 29.40 -23.99
CA ASN A 74 -18.25 28.87 -22.74
C ASN A 74 -18.16 27.33 -22.59
N ALA A 75 -17.87 26.63 -23.69
CA ALA A 75 -17.37 25.25 -23.62
C ALA A 75 -15.85 25.24 -23.54
N ALA A 76 -15.32 24.51 -22.56
CA ALA A 76 -13.90 24.24 -22.34
C ALA A 76 -13.15 24.02 -23.66
N THR A 77 -11.98 24.65 -23.78
CA THR A 77 -11.06 24.43 -24.90
C THR A 77 -10.89 22.93 -25.10
N ILE A 78 -11.39 22.42 -26.22
CA ILE A 78 -11.15 21.07 -26.69
C ILE A 78 -9.64 21.02 -26.95
N LYS A 79 -8.87 20.60 -25.94
CA LYS A 79 -7.42 20.46 -26.04
C LYS A 79 -7.14 19.53 -27.21
N LYS A 80 -6.42 20.03 -28.21
CA LYS A 80 -6.03 19.28 -29.40
C LYS A 80 -5.16 18.09 -28.96
N THR A 81 -5.77 16.91 -28.85
CA THR A 81 -5.05 15.68 -28.47
C THR A 81 -4.48 15.05 -29.74
N TYR A 82 -3.17 14.80 -29.76
CA TYR A 82 -2.54 14.12 -30.89
C TYR A 82 -3.05 12.67 -30.99
N GLN A 83 -3.53 12.28 -32.16
CA GLN A 83 -3.98 10.92 -32.44
C GLN A 83 -2.83 10.12 -33.05
N THR A 84 -2.37 9.07 -32.36
CA THR A 84 -1.31 8.20 -32.85
C THR A 84 -1.86 7.17 -33.84
N ARG A 85 -1.07 6.77 -34.84
CA ARG A 85 -1.50 5.76 -35.83
C ARG A 85 -1.29 4.33 -35.33
N ASN A 86 -0.26 4.11 -34.53
CA ASN A 86 0.14 2.85 -33.94
C ASN A 86 -0.14 2.84 -32.43
N LYS A 87 -0.34 1.63 -31.88
CA LYS A 87 -0.47 1.44 -30.44
C LYS A 87 0.87 1.68 -29.78
N LEU A 88 0.93 2.64 -28.87
CA LEU A 88 2.11 2.92 -28.05
C LEU A 88 1.98 2.29 -26.65
N PRO A 89 3.10 1.97 -25.99
CA PRO A 89 3.12 1.62 -24.58
C PRO A 89 2.39 2.68 -23.75
N GLN A 90 1.46 2.22 -22.93
CA GLN A 90 0.76 3.11 -22.02
C GLN A 90 1.73 3.58 -20.92
N LEU A 91 1.80 4.90 -20.72
CA LEU A 91 2.51 5.47 -19.59
C LEU A 91 1.69 5.24 -18.31
N ASN A 92 2.33 4.70 -17.28
CA ASN A 92 1.71 4.45 -15.97
C ASN A 92 1.70 5.73 -15.10
N TRP A 93 1.10 6.79 -15.63
CA TRP A 93 0.94 8.08 -14.96
C TRP A 93 -0.50 8.29 -14.48
N THR A 94 -0.65 8.99 -13.35
CA THR A 94 -1.95 9.37 -12.81
C THR A 94 -2.27 10.80 -13.24
N ALA A 95 -3.32 10.97 -14.05
CA ALA A 95 -3.75 12.29 -14.50
C ALA A 95 -4.35 13.10 -13.34
N MET A 96 -3.90 14.35 -13.18
CA MET A 96 -4.47 15.29 -12.20
C MET A 96 -5.83 15.80 -12.68
N LYS A 97 -6.78 15.98 -11.76
CA LYS A 97 -8.06 16.61 -12.08
C LYS A 97 -7.82 18.09 -12.45
N PRO A 98 -8.61 18.71 -13.35
CA PRO A 98 -8.43 20.11 -13.74
C PRO A 98 -8.40 21.09 -12.56
N ASN A 99 -9.16 20.80 -11.49
CA ASN A 99 -9.17 21.62 -10.27
C ASN A 99 -7.89 21.46 -9.42
N GLN A 100 -7.21 20.31 -9.50
CA GLN A 100 -5.94 20.07 -8.80
C GLN A 100 -4.75 20.71 -9.53
N ALA A 101 -4.89 21.03 -10.82
CA ALA A 101 -3.84 21.63 -11.62
C ALA A 101 -3.75 23.16 -11.52
N LYS A 102 -4.78 23.83 -10.98
CA LYS A 102 -4.78 25.28 -10.74
C LYS A 102 -3.73 25.68 -9.70
N ASN A 103 -3.02 26.78 -9.93
CA ASN A 103 -1.89 27.30 -9.16
C ASN A 103 -0.70 26.33 -9.08
N THR A 104 -0.52 25.48 -10.09
CA THR A 104 0.64 24.57 -10.19
C THR A 104 1.45 24.91 -11.42
N VAL A 105 2.65 24.32 -11.53
CA VAL A 105 3.49 24.42 -12.75
C VAL A 105 2.77 23.97 -14.02
N PHE A 106 1.67 23.21 -13.91
CA PHE A 106 0.87 22.73 -15.03
C PHE A 106 -0.20 23.71 -15.51
N GLU A 107 -0.42 24.83 -14.82
CA GLU A 107 -1.41 25.84 -15.24
C GLU A 107 -0.95 26.62 -16.48
N ASP A 108 0.33 26.99 -16.53
CA ASP A 108 0.92 27.75 -17.63
C ASP A 108 1.45 26.87 -18.79
N LEU A 109 1.38 25.54 -18.62
CA LEU A 109 1.83 24.58 -19.63
C LEU A 109 0.81 24.49 -20.77
N ASN A 110 1.23 24.90 -21.97
CA ASN A 110 0.42 24.81 -23.17
C ASN A 110 0.88 23.63 -24.05
N ASP A 111 0.12 22.54 -23.98
CA ASP A 111 0.35 21.29 -24.71
C ASP A 111 0.36 21.50 -26.24
N GLU A 112 -0.39 22.47 -26.77
CA GLU A 112 -0.49 22.71 -28.22
C GLU A 112 0.85 23.18 -28.82
N LYS A 113 1.59 24.02 -28.07
CA LYS A 113 2.93 24.47 -28.49
C LYS A 113 3.95 23.33 -28.52
N ILE A 114 3.76 22.31 -27.69
CA ILE A 114 4.62 21.12 -27.66
C ILE A 114 4.26 20.23 -28.84
N ILE A 115 2.96 20.06 -29.11
CA ILE A 115 2.47 19.22 -30.20
C ILE A 115 2.93 19.76 -31.57
N GLU A 116 2.97 21.07 -31.75
CA GLU A 116 3.44 21.70 -33.00
C GLU A 116 4.95 21.60 -33.21
N LYS A 117 5.74 21.54 -32.13
CA LYS A 117 7.21 21.51 -32.19
C LYS A 117 7.79 20.10 -32.24
N LEU A 118 7.05 19.11 -31.77
CA LEU A 118 7.53 17.74 -31.64
C LEU A 118 7.09 16.88 -32.83
N ASP A 119 8.03 16.19 -33.46
CA ASP A 119 7.71 15.18 -34.48
C ASP A 119 7.32 13.86 -33.79
N PHE A 120 6.02 13.63 -33.67
CA PHE A 120 5.47 12.40 -33.11
C PHE A 120 5.66 11.18 -34.02
N SER A 121 5.93 11.36 -35.32
CA SER A 121 6.07 10.24 -36.26
C SER A 121 7.28 9.37 -35.89
N LYS A 122 8.42 10.01 -35.59
CA LYS A 122 9.63 9.33 -35.15
C LYS A 122 9.46 8.71 -33.76
N LEU A 123 8.81 9.42 -32.83
CA LEU A 123 8.54 8.90 -31.50
C LEU A 123 7.65 7.64 -31.58
N GLU A 124 6.61 7.70 -32.40
CA GLU A 124 5.68 6.61 -32.59
C GLU A 124 6.37 5.39 -33.21
N GLU A 125 7.27 5.59 -34.19
CA GLU A 125 8.05 4.50 -34.78
C GLU A 125 8.98 3.81 -33.78
N MET A 126 9.65 4.58 -32.91
CA MET A 126 10.59 4.05 -31.91
C MET A 126 9.87 3.31 -30.77
N PHE A 127 8.66 3.75 -30.42
CA PHE A 127 7.92 3.22 -29.28
C PHE A 127 6.73 2.34 -29.67
N LYS A 128 6.40 2.12 -30.95
CA LYS A 128 5.25 1.28 -31.35
C LYS A 128 5.34 -0.12 -30.75
N LEU A 129 4.20 -0.60 -30.25
CA LEU A 129 4.03 -2.01 -29.93
C LEU A 129 3.97 -2.78 -31.25
N GLN A 130 4.92 -3.69 -31.45
CA GLN A 130 4.83 -4.67 -32.53
C GLN A 130 3.50 -5.41 -32.39
N PRO A 131 2.66 -5.48 -33.44
CA PRO A 131 1.42 -6.24 -33.37
C PRO A 131 1.78 -7.69 -33.05
N ALA A 132 1.13 -8.25 -32.03
CA ALA A 132 1.28 -9.65 -31.63
C ALA A 132 0.59 -10.61 -32.62
N SER A 133 0.74 -10.37 -33.92
CA SER A 133 0.44 -11.30 -35.00
C SER A 133 1.75 -12.01 -35.34
N GLY A 134 1.84 -13.27 -34.92
CA GLY A 134 3.02 -14.10 -35.14
C GLY A 134 3.31 -14.25 -36.63
N ASP A 135 4.45 -13.74 -37.04
CA ASP A 135 5.37 -14.40 -37.95
C ASP A 135 6.75 -13.76 -37.72
N ALA A 136 7.74 -14.59 -37.45
CA ALA A 136 9.11 -14.14 -37.24
C ALA A 136 9.80 -14.04 -38.59
N SER A 137 10.38 -12.87 -38.91
CA SER A 137 11.46 -12.65 -39.90
C SER A 137 11.63 -11.13 -40.06
N LEU A 138 12.75 -10.43 -39.82
CA LEU A 138 14.17 -10.75 -39.79
C LEU A 138 14.93 -9.68 -38.96
N GLU A 139 16.10 -10.09 -38.46
CA GLU A 139 17.27 -9.28 -38.08
C GLU A 139 17.12 -8.08 -37.12
N ASN A 140 17.57 -8.24 -35.87
CA ASN A 140 18.96 -7.92 -35.48
C ASN A 140 19.09 -7.94 -33.94
N GLY A 141 20.04 -8.73 -33.44
CA GLY A 141 20.90 -8.31 -32.34
C GLY A 141 20.40 -8.47 -30.89
N ASN A 142 20.81 -9.60 -30.30
CA ASN A 142 21.24 -9.70 -28.90
C ASN A 142 20.19 -10.03 -27.82
N ARG A 143 19.98 -11.33 -27.59
CA ARG A 143 19.86 -11.82 -26.20
C ARG A 143 20.56 -13.17 -26.05
N LEU A 144 21.68 -13.10 -25.34
CA LEU A 144 22.58 -14.19 -24.98
C LEU A 144 21.83 -15.29 -24.22
N GLU A 145 21.82 -16.49 -24.80
CA GLU A 145 21.37 -17.72 -24.16
C GLU A 145 22.60 -18.39 -23.52
N VAL A 146 22.68 -18.39 -22.18
CA VAL A 146 23.61 -19.24 -21.44
C VAL A 146 22.90 -20.56 -21.19
N GLY A 147 23.44 -21.61 -21.82
CA GLY A 147 22.89 -22.95 -21.78
C GLY A 147 23.05 -23.67 -20.43
N ALA A 148 22.11 -24.57 -20.18
CA ALA A 148 22.32 -25.74 -19.34
C ALA A 148 21.62 -26.93 -20.01
N ALA A 149 22.42 -27.80 -20.61
CA ALA A 149 21.99 -29.05 -21.23
C ALA A 149 22.10 -30.22 -20.25
N GLY A 150 21.19 -31.19 -20.41
CA GLY A 150 21.26 -32.57 -19.88
C GLY A 150 20.15 -32.89 -18.87
N ALA A 151 19.32 -33.92 -19.00
CA ALA A 151 19.25 -35.04 -19.93
C ALA A 151 17.82 -35.65 -19.92
N GLY A 152 17.50 -36.47 -20.94
CA GLY A 152 16.17 -37.03 -21.26
C GLY A 152 15.49 -37.88 -20.18
N VAL A 153 14.26 -38.38 -20.36
CA VAL A 153 13.85 -39.29 -21.45
C VAL A 153 12.33 -39.26 -21.63
N SER A 154 11.93 -39.38 -22.89
CA SER A 154 10.59 -39.43 -23.47
C SER A 154 9.71 -40.59 -22.98
N GLN A 155 8.41 -40.33 -22.81
CA GLN A 155 7.36 -41.29 -23.18
C GLN A 155 6.20 -40.59 -23.89
N HIS A 156 5.99 -41.03 -25.13
CA HIS A 156 4.91 -40.68 -26.04
C HIS A 156 3.57 -41.23 -25.55
N SER A 157 2.48 -40.48 -25.80
CA SER A 157 1.33 -40.99 -26.57
C SER A 157 0.48 -39.84 -27.13
N PRO A 158 -0.22 -40.08 -28.27
CA PRO A 158 -0.48 -39.06 -29.29
C PRO A 158 -1.94 -38.64 -29.40
N GLY A 159 -2.17 -37.38 -29.81
CA GLY A 159 -3.48 -36.85 -30.14
C GLY A 159 -3.42 -35.35 -30.36
N SER A 160 -3.11 -34.93 -31.59
CA SER A 160 -3.22 -33.54 -32.08
C SER A 160 -4.60 -32.96 -31.71
N THR A 161 -4.71 -31.75 -31.18
CA THR A 161 -4.65 -30.52 -31.97
C THR A 161 -4.35 -29.29 -31.09
N GLY A 162 -3.31 -28.55 -31.44
CA GLY A 162 -3.28 -27.08 -31.29
C GLY A 162 -3.11 -26.49 -29.88
N SER A 163 -2.05 -26.83 -29.15
CA SER A 163 -1.63 -26.03 -27.98
C SER A 163 -0.63 -24.95 -28.41
N GLY A 164 -1.16 -23.82 -28.91
CA GLY A 164 -0.51 -22.53 -28.61
C GLY A 164 -0.47 -22.34 -27.09
N PRO A 165 0.38 -21.45 -26.53
CA PRO A 165 0.47 -21.28 -25.09
C PRO A 165 -0.93 -21.00 -24.57
N THR A 166 -1.48 -21.94 -23.78
CA THR A 166 -2.80 -21.82 -23.18
C THR A 166 -2.78 -20.55 -22.37
N LYS A 167 -3.30 -19.46 -22.94
CA LYS A 167 -3.57 -18.23 -22.22
C LYS A 167 -4.64 -18.60 -21.22
N LYS A 168 -4.23 -19.06 -20.04
CA LYS A 168 -5.12 -19.16 -18.88
C LYS A 168 -5.82 -17.81 -18.80
N ASN A 169 -7.15 -17.83 -18.66
CA ASN A 169 -7.96 -16.62 -18.75
C ASN A 169 -7.54 -15.69 -17.60
N THR A 170 -6.76 -14.65 -17.90
CA THR A 170 -6.20 -13.72 -16.90
C THR A 170 -6.92 -12.40 -16.97
N LEU A 171 -7.32 -11.88 -15.81
CA LEU A 171 -7.99 -10.60 -15.69
C LEU A 171 -6.99 -9.47 -15.38
N LEU A 172 -5.89 -9.82 -14.73
CA LEU A 172 -4.80 -8.89 -14.43
C LEU A 172 -3.94 -8.63 -15.66
N ASP A 173 -3.32 -7.45 -15.69
CA ASP A 173 -2.27 -7.14 -16.65
C ASP A 173 -1.01 -7.99 -16.42
N THR A 174 -0.18 -8.13 -17.44
CA THR A 174 1.01 -9.00 -17.40
C THR A 174 1.98 -8.66 -16.27
N LYS A 175 2.15 -7.37 -15.94
CA LYS A 175 3.07 -6.94 -14.88
C LYS A 175 2.49 -7.27 -13.51
N ARG A 176 1.21 -6.97 -13.28
CA ARG A 176 0.53 -7.30 -12.03
C ARG A 176 0.48 -8.81 -11.81
N LEU A 177 0.14 -9.57 -12.84
CA LEU A 177 0.15 -11.04 -12.82
C LEU A 177 1.54 -11.61 -12.47
N GLN A 178 2.60 -11.07 -13.06
CA GLN A 178 3.97 -11.48 -12.76
C GLN A 178 4.35 -11.19 -11.29
N ASN A 179 3.97 -10.04 -10.75
CA ASN A 179 4.21 -9.70 -9.35
C ASN A 179 3.49 -10.69 -8.42
N VAL A 180 2.24 -11.03 -8.70
CA VAL A 180 1.47 -12.04 -7.95
C VAL A 180 2.18 -13.40 -8.02
N ALA A 181 2.61 -13.82 -9.20
CA ALA A 181 3.32 -15.09 -9.38
C ALA A 181 4.65 -15.13 -8.60
N ILE A 182 5.40 -14.02 -8.55
CA ILE A 182 6.63 -13.92 -7.75
C ILE A 182 6.31 -14.01 -6.27
N THR A 183 5.28 -13.31 -5.79
CA THR A 183 4.85 -13.34 -4.39
C THR A 183 4.42 -14.74 -3.97
N ARG A 184 3.59 -15.44 -4.77
CA ARG A 184 3.18 -16.83 -4.48
C ARG A 184 4.38 -17.76 -4.32
N ARG A 185 5.36 -17.67 -5.23
CA ARG A 185 6.61 -18.46 -5.14
C ARG A 185 7.41 -18.12 -3.89
N LYS A 186 7.51 -16.84 -3.52
CA LYS A 186 8.21 -16.39 -2.31
C LYS A 186 7.54 -16.86 -1.01
N LEU A 187 6.21 -16.90 -0.98
CA LEU A 187 5.46 -17.40 0.18
C LEU A 187 5.62 -18.91 0.37
N ALA A 188 5.76 -19.66 -0.73
CA ALA A 188 5.96 -21.10 -0.75
C ALA A 188 4.95 -21.88 0.12
N LEU A 189 3.71 -21.41 0.15
CA LEU A 189 2.58 -21.99 0.88
C LEU A 189 1.41 -22.20 -0.07
N GLU A 190 0.54 -23.13 0.29
CA GLU A 190 -0.70 -23.37 -0.45
C GLU A 190 -1.66 -22.18 -0.27
N PRO A 191 -2.33 -21.69 -1.35
CA PRO A 191 -3.22 -20.54 -1.30
C PRO A 191 -4.27 -20.58 -0.19
N ARG A 192 -4.98 -21.70 0.01
CA ARG A 192 -6.00 -21.81 1.06
C ARG A 192 -5.38 -21.79 2.46
N ALA A 193 -4.20 -22.38 2.65
CA ALA A 193 -3.44 -22.29 3.88
C ALA A 193 -3.08 -20.84 4.22
N ILE A 194 -2.67 -20.03 3.22
CA ILE A 194 -2.42 -18.59 3.41
C ILE A 194 -3.71 -17.88 3.85
N MET A 195 -4.83 -18.11 3.15
CA MET A 195 -6.09 -17.43 3.50
C MET A 195 -6.56 -17.79 4.92
N THR A 196 -6.44 -19.07 5.28
CA THR A 196 -6.82 -19.57 6.61
C THR A 196 -5.90 -18.98 7.70
N ALA A 197 -4.60 -18.94 7.47
CA ALA A 197 -3.65 -18.35 8.40
C ALA A 197 -3.91 -16.86 8.63
N VAL A 198 -4.24 -16.10 7.56
CA VAL A 198 -4.62 -14.69 7.69
C VAL A 198 -5.94 -14.52 8.46
N HIS A 199 -6.93 -15.39 8.21
CA HIS A 199 -8.21 -15.36 8.94
C HIS A 199 -8.04 -15.66 10.43
N GLN A 200 -7.15 -16.58 10.78
CA GLN A 200 -6.85 -16.99 12.15
C GLN A 200 -5.77 -16.13 12.82
N MET A 201 -5.13 -15.22 12.08
CA MET A 201 -3.95 -14.46 12.50
C MET A 201 -2.82 -15.36 13.04
N ASP A 202 -2.61 -16.51 12.40
CA ASP A 202 -1.62 -17.50 12.83
C ASP A 202 -0.21 -17.17 12.31
N LEU A 203 0.65 -16.72 13.22
CA LEU A 203 2.06 -16.40 12.95
C LEU A 203 2.96 -17.64 12.81
N ASN A 204 2.50 -18.83 13.19
CA ASN A 204 3.29 -20.06 13.04
C ASN A 204 3.30 -20.52 11.58
N THR A 205 2.13 -20.53 10.95
CA THR A 205 2.00 -20.86 9.52
C THR A 205 2.48 -19.70 8.64
N LEU A 206 2.10 -18.46 9.00
CA LEU A 206 2.45 -17.25 8.27
C LEU A 206 3.40 -16.37 9.09
N SER A 207 4.69 -16.65 8.98
CA SER A 207 5.76 -15.90 9.66
C SER A 207 5.80 -14.42 9.27
N ALA A 208 6.44 -13.58 10.10
CA ALA A 208 6.56 -12.13 9.89
C ALA A 208 7.05 -11.74 8.49
N ASP A 209 8.10 -12.40 7.99
CA ASP A 209 8.64 -12.17 6.64
C ASP A 209 7.58 -12.42 5.54
N LYS A 210 6.74 -13.44 5.73
CA LYS A 210 5.69 -13.80 4.79
C LYS A 210 4.53 -12.80 4.85
N VAL A 211 4.18 -12.32 6.04
CA VAL A 211 3.21 -11.22 6.24
C VAL A 211 3.68 -9.97 5.49
N ASP A 212 4.96 -9.64 5.56
CA ASP A 212 5.56 -8.50 4.86
C ASP A 212 5.53 -8.65 3.34
N ILE A 213 5.85 -9.85 2.85
CA ILE A 213 5.77 -10.15 1.42
C ILE A 213 4.33 -10.03 0.93
N LEU A 214 3.36 -10.57 1.69
CA LEU A 214 1.95 -10.53 1.35
C LEU A 214 1.39 -9.10 1.37
N SER A 215 1.85 -8.26 2.31
CA SER A 215 1.45 -6.85 2.41
C SER A 215 1.86 -6.00 1.20
N ARG A 216 2.81 -6.47 0.38
CA ARG A 216 3.22 -5.78 -0.86
C ARG A 216 2.30 -6.02 -2.05
N ILE A 217 1.44 -7.05 -1.98
CA ILE A 217 0.56 -7.46 -3.09
C ILE A 217 -0.93 -7.25 -2.75
N LEU A 218 -1.24 -6.28 -1.89
CA LEU A 218 -2.62 -6.00 -1.50
C LEU A 218 -3.52 -5.73 -2.73
N PRO A 219 -4.74 -6.29 -2.76
CA PRO A 219 -5.66 -6.00 -3.84
C PRO A 219 -6.07 -4.53 -3.84
N HIS A 220 -6.20 -3.96 -5.03
CA HIS A 220 -6.75 -2.62 -5.23
C HIS A 220 -8.28 -2.63 -5.22
N GLU A 221 -8.90 -1.46 -5.06
CA GLU A 221 -10.37 -1.34 -5.07
C GLU A 221 -10.97 -1.75 -6.42
N ASP A 222 -10.31 -1.37 -7.52
CA ASP A 222 -10.71 -1.78 -8.87
C ASP A 222 -10.64 -3.30 -9.05
N GLU A 223 -9.62 -3.95 -8.50
CA GLU A 223 -9.46 -5.41 -8.54
C GLU A 223 -10.55 -6.10 -7.72
N ARG A 224 -10.86 -5.60 -6.51
CA ARG A 224 -11.96 -6.12 -5.69
C ARG A 224 -13.29 -6.08 -6.44
N LYS A 225 -13.58 -4.97 -7.11
CA LYS A 225 -14.79 -4.84 -7.93
C LYS A 225 -14.79 -5.79 -9.12
N LEU A 226 -13.66 -5.90 -9.83
CA LEU A 226 -13.49 -6.78 -10.99
C LEU A 226 -13.76 -8.25 -10.65
N TYR A 227 -13.24 -8.73 -9.51
CA TYR A 227 -13.45 -10.10 -9.06
C TYR A 227 -14.85 -10.31 -8.47
N ALA A 228 -15.44 -9.31 -7.82
CA ALA A 228 -16.81 -9.38 -7.30
C ALA A 228 -17.87 -9.50 -8.41
N GLU A 229 -17.68 -8.80 -9.55
CA GLU A 229 -18.63 -8.83 -10.68
C GLU A 229 -18.52 -10.13 -11.50
N ARG A 230 -17.32 -10.74 -11.55
CA ARG A 230 -17.07 -11.95 -12.35
C ARG A 230 -17.51 -13.24 -11.65
N GLY A 231 -17.37 -13.32 -10.32
CA GLY A 231 -17.59 -14.55 -9.55
C GLY A 231 -16.44 -15.55 -9.64
N ASP A 232 -16.62 -16.74 -9.03
CA ASP A 232 -15.62 -17.81 -9.01
C ASP A 232 -15.62 -18.55 -10.35
N ASP A 233 -14.70 -18.16 -11.25
CA ASP A 233 -14.54 -18.76 -12.56
C ASP A 233 -13.42 -19.80 -12.52
N GLU A 234 -13.78 -21.09 -12.59
CA GLU A 234 -12.85 -22.24 -12.58
C GLU A 234 -11.81 -22.20 -13.73
N GLY A 235 -12.03 -21.37 -14.76
CA GLY A 235 -11.11 -21.17 -15.90
C GLY A 235 -10.02 -20.10 -15.71
N LEU A 236 -9.94 -19.45 -14.55
CA LEU A 236 -8.93 -18.42 -14.26
C LEU A 236 -7.52 -19.00 -14.08
N SER A 237 -6.50 -18.15 -14.25
CA SER A 237 -5.14 -18.52 -13.89
C SER A 237 -4.98 -18.73 -12.38
N ASP A 238 -3.96 -19.48 -11.97
CA ASP A 238 -3.69 -19.75 -10.56
C ASP A 238 -3.37 -18.46 -9.78
N GLU A 239 -2.82 -17.46 -10.46
CA GLU A 239 -2.56 -16.13 -9.93
C GLU A 239 -3.84 -15.31 -9.75
N ASP A 240 -4.76 -15.31 -10.71
CA ASP A 240 -6.05 -14.61 -10.58
C ASP A 240 -6.89 -15.25 -9.47
N ARG A 241 -6.92 -16.59 -9.37
CA ARG A 241 -7.61 -17.28 -8.27
C ARG A 241 -7.04 -16.90 -6.90
N PHE A 242 -5.71 -16.77 -6.81
CA PHE A 242 -5.07 -16.30 -5.59
C PHE A 242 -5.47 -14.86 -5.25
N MET A 243 -5.53 -13.96 -6.24
CA MET A 243 -5.97 -12.58 -6.04
C MET A 243 -7.45 -12.47 -5.68
N ALA A 244 -8.32 -13.26 -6.32
CA ALA A 244 -9.74 -13.32 -5.99
C ALA A 244 -9.94 -13.75 -4.52
N ALA A 245 -9.22 -14.78 -4.07
CA ALA A 245 -9.25 -15.24 -2.69
C ALA A 245 -8.71 -14.18 -1.71
N LEU A 246 -7.72 -13.36 -2.08
CA LEU A 246 -7.28 -12.23 -1.26
C LEU A 246 -8.32 -11.11 -1.18
N CYS A 247 -9.08 -10.88 -2.26
CA CYS A 247 -10.16 -9.90 -2.28
C CYS A 247 -11.33 -10.31 -1.37
N GLU A 248 -11.55 -11.60 -1.16
CA GLU A 248 -12.61 -12.13 -0.29
C GLU A 248 -12.32 -11.90 1.20
N ILE A 249 -11.05 -11.78 1.59
CA ILE A 249 -10.68 -11.55 2.98
C ILE A 249 -11.10 -10.15 3.43
N GLU A 250 -12.06 -10.12 4.36
CA GLU A 250 -12.49 -8.87 4.98
C GLU A 250 -11.32 -8.19 5.70
N ARG A 251 -11.15 -6.88 5.43
CA ARG A 251 -10.15 -6.00 6.06
C ARG A 251 -8.74 -6.59 6.03
N LEU A 252 -8.35 -7.25 4.93
CA LEU A 252 -7.05 -7.89 4.74
C LEU A 252 -5.87 -7.01 5.17
N GLU A 253 -5.81 -5.76 4.69
CA GLU A 253 -4.73 -4.82 5.03
C GLU A 253 -4.60 -4.60 6.54
N HIS A 254 -5.72 -4.44 7.23
CA HIS A 254 -5.73 -4.25 8.68
C HIS A 254 -5.28 -5.51 9.41
N LYS A 255 -5.72 -6.70 8.98
CA LYS A 255 -5.28 -7.98 9.56
C LYS A 255 -3.77 -8.17 9.43
N LEU A 256 -3.20 -7.90 8.25
CA LEU A 256 -1.75 -7.99 8.05
C LEU A 256 -0.98 -6.97 8.90
N SER A 257 -1.51 -5.75 9.04
CA SER A 257 -0.93 -4.74 9.93
C SER A 257 -0.92 -5.20 11.40
N VAL A 258 -2.02 -5.78 11.89
CA VAL A 258 -2.10 -6.33 13.25
C VAL A 258 -1.14 -7.51 13.42
N MET A 259 -1.10 -8.46 12.47
CA MET A 259 -0.16 -9.59 12.50
C MET A 259 1.30 -9.12 12.53
N ARG A 260 1.63 -8.06 11.79
CA ARG A 260 2.97 -7.47 11.83
C ARG A 260 3.31 -6.92 13.22
N VAL A 261 2.40 -6.17 13.82
CA VAL A 261 2.58 -5.66 15.20
C VAL A 261 2.69 -6.79 16.21
N MET A 262 1.89 -7.86 16.06
CA MET A 262 1.96 -9.04 16.93
C MET A 262 3.33 -9.73 16.83
N ALA A 263 3.90 -9.83 15.63
CA ALA A 263 5.22 -10.42 15.43
C ALA A 263 6.35 -9.59 16.05
N ASP A 264 6.25 -8.27 15.95
CA ASP A 264 7.26 -7.33 16.47
C ASP A 264 7.06 -7.00 17.97
N PHE A 265 5.97 -7.48 18.58
CA PHE A 265 5.57 -7.10 19.94
C PHE A 265 6.58 -7.53 20.99
N ASP A 266 7.03 -8.79 20.96
CA ASP A 266 7.94 -9.33 21.97
C ASP A 266 9.30 -8.63 21.91
N GLU A 267 9.82 -8.35 20.71
CA GLU A 267 11.05 -7.58 20.51
C GLU A 267 10.89 -6.14 21.01
N SER A 268 9.77 -5.49 20.67
CA SER A 268 9.45 -4.14 21.14
C SER A 268 9.31 -4.09 22.66
N ALA A 269 8.66 -5.09 23.27
CA ALA A 269 8.51 -5.20 24.72
C ALA A 269 9.86 -5.41 25.41
N ALA A 270 10.71 -6.29 24.86
CA ALA A 270 12.07 -6.53 25.36
C ALA A 270 12.94 -5.26 25.29
N LEU A 271 12.80 -4.45 24.24
CA LEU A 271 13.51 -3.18 24.10
C LEU A 271 13.04 -2.12 25.12
N LEU A 272 11.80 -2.23 25.62
CA LEU A 272 11.24 -1.35 26.64
C LEU A 272 11.55 -1.82 28.08
N GLU A 273 11.86 -3.10 28.31
CA GLU A 273 12.29 -3.60 29.62
C GLU A 273 13.50 -2.90 30.26
N PRO A 274 14.57 -2.48 29.53
CA PRO A 274 15.68 -1.75 30.15
C PRO A 274 15.25 -0.40 30.77
N VAL A 275 14.12 0.19 30.36
CA VAL A 275 13.56 1.42 30.99
C VAL A 275 13.07 1.13 32.41
N LYS A 276 12.50 -0.06 32.66
CA LYS A 276 12.07 -0.47 34.01
C LYS A 276 13.26 -0.69 34.95
N ILE A 277 14.36 -1.25 34.43
CA ILE A 277 15.60 -1.44 35.20
C ILE A 277 16.23 -0.09 35.55
N PHE A 278 16.22 0.88 34.61
CA PHE A 278 16.71 2.23 34.89
C PHE A 278 15.87 2.92 35.98
N GLY A 279 14.54 2.83 35.90
CA GLY A 279 13.64 3.35 36.94
C GLY A 279 13.84 2.69 38.31
N PHE A 280 14.03 1.36 38.35
CA PHE A 280 14.27 0.63 39.60
C PHE A 280 15.64 0.96 40.23
N ARG A 281 16.68 1.17 39.41
CA ARG A 281 18.00 1.55 39.92
C ARG A 281 18.03 2.99 40.44
N VAL A 282 17.25 3.89 39.84
CA VAL A 282 17.09 5.27 40.34
C VAL A 282 16.39 5.29 41.70
N THR A 283 15.27 4.56 41.86
CA THR A 283 14.56 4.51 43.15
C THR A 283 15.37 3.83 44.25
N LEU A 284 16.14 2.79 43.92
CA LEU A 284 17.00 2.11 44.89
C LEU A 284 18.19 3.00 45.30
N PHE A 285 18.74 3.80 44.38
CA PHE A 285 19.76 4.80 44.70
C PHE A 285 19.21 5.92 45.58
N GLU A 286 18.04 6.49 45.26
CA GLU A 286 17.41 7.54 46.07
C GLU A 286 17.06 7.05 47.49
N ASN A 287 16.47 5.85 47.61
CA ASN A 287 16.12 5.30 48.93
C ASN A 287 17.36 4.96 49.77
N THR A 288 18.41 4.43 49.16
CA THR A 288 19.66 4.11 49.88
C THR A 288 20.40 5.37 50.30
N LEU A 289 20.44 6.39 49.42
CA LEU A 289 21.07 7.68 49.72
C LEU A 289 20.29 8.43 50.82
N PHE A 290 18.95 8.38 50.78
CA PHE A 290 18.10 8.95 51.82
C PHE A 290 18.32 8.27 53.17
N PHE A 291 18.40 6.94 53.21
CA PHE A 291 18.72 6.19 54.44
C PHE A 291 20.10 6.57 55.00
N LEU A 292 21.13 6.60 54.15
CA LEU A 292 22.50 6.94 54.56
C LEU A 292 22.62 8.38 55.06
N LEU A 293 21.96 9.33 54.41
CA LEU A 293 21.92 10.73 54.84
C LEU A 293 21.19 10.88 56.18
N HIS A 294 20.05 10.22 56.35
CA HIS A 294 19.25 10.36 57.57
C HIS A 294 19.92 9.68 58.78
N PHE A 295 20.48 8.48 58.60
CA PHE A 295 21.25 7.81 59.64
C PHE A 295 22.58 8.51 59.93
N GLY A 296 23.28 8.99 58.91
CA GLY A 296 24.52 9.76 59.07
C GLY A 296 24.31 11.04 59.87
N LYS A 297 23.20 11.76 59.62
CA LYS A 297 22.84 12.96 60.37
C LYS A 297 22.46 12.66 61.83
N ALA A 298 21.72 11.57 62.07
CA ALA A 298 21.41 11.12 63.43
C ALA A 298 22.67 10.68 64.21
N ALA A 299 23.60 10.00 63.56
CA ALA A 299 24.87 9.60 64.15
C ALA A 299 25.75 10.79 64.51
N LEU A 300 25.82 11.82 63.64
CA LEU A 300 26.53 13.06 63.92
C LEU A 300 25.91 13.84 65.10
N ILE A 301 24.57 13.90 65.17
CA ILE A 301 23.87 14.53 66.29
C ILE A 301 24.15 13.78 67.60
N TRP A 302 24.13 12.44 67.57
CA TRP A 302 24.44 11.62 68.73
C TRP A 302 25.90 11.77 69.18
N LEU A 303 26.86 11.80 68.23
CA LEU A 303 28.27 12.07 68.54
C LEU A 303 28.45 13.48 69.13
N SER A 304 27.76 14.48 68.58
CA SER A 304 27.83 15.86 69.07
C SER A 304 27.18 16.04 70.44
N SER A 305 26.18 15.21 70.79
CA SER A 305 25.52 15.24 72.10
C SER A 305 26.36 14.58 73.19
N LYS A 306 27.30 13.70 72.83
CA LYS A 306 28.31 13.20 73.77
C LYS A 306 29.45 14.21 73.82
N GLY A 307 29.32 15.18 74.74
CA GLY A 307 30.38 16.15 75.02
C GLY A 307 31.74 15.49 75.27
N PRO A 308 32.85 16.24 75.18
CA PRO A 308 34.20 15.69 75.17
C PRO A 308 34.44 14.80 76.38
N LEU A 309 34.86 13.56 76.13
CA LEU A 309 35.35 12.64 77.14
C LEU A 309 36.52 13.32 77.86
N LYS A 310 36.26 13.79 79.08
CA LYS A 310 37.30 14.26 79.99
C LYS A 310 38.09 13.00 80.41
N TYR A 311 39.25 12.82 79.80
CA TYR A 311 40.31 11.97 80.32
C TYR A 311 41.08 12.72 81.41
#